data_AF-A0A2A5XNM1-F1
#
_entry.id   AF-A0A2A5XNM1-F1
#
_cell.length_a   1.000
_cell.length_b   1.000
_cell.length_c   1.000
_cell.angle_alpha   90.00
_cell.angle_beta   90.00
_cell.angle_gamma   90.00
#
_symmetry.space_group_name_H-M   'P 1'
#
loop_
_entity.id
_entity.type
_entity.pdbx_description
1 polymer ?
#
loop_
_entity_poly.entity_id
_entity_poly.type
_entity_poly.pdbx_seq_one_letter_code
_entity_poly.pdbx_strand_id
1 'polypeptide(L)'
;MKVQGSEAIIKCLIQEGVDTIYGYPGGAIMPVYDSLYNYQDQINHVLVRHEQGATHAAQGYARSSGKVGIAIATSGPGATNLVTGIADAQIDSTPLICLTGQVASHLLGSDAFQETDIIGISTPITKWNYQITKASEIPEILAKAFYIAKSGRPGPVLIDITKDAQFELMDYKYLKHQKLRSYIPEPVPEKNLISKAAALINSSKKPFIVFGQGVILAHAEDDFKKFIEKSGIPSAWTILGLSALETDHPLNVGMVGMHGNYGPNVLTNECDLLIAIGMRFDDRVTGNLNHYAKQAKVIHLEIDRSEINKNVIADIPILGNIKATLPLLSEKIVKKTHHNWIEKFKELNAIEYEKVIQKDLYPKKEKITMGEVINEINNATKGDAIIVTDVGQHQMVACRYSKFNTSKSNITSGGLGTMGFALPAAIGAKMGAPEREVIAIIGDGGFQMTIQELGTIFQTGVAVKIVVLNNEFLGMVRQWQQLFFDKRYASTEMVNPDFVTIAKGYSIDADRVSERKDLKHSIQKMKDSTKPYFLEVMVEKEENVFPMIPTGESVSNIRLN
;
A
#
# COMPACT_ATOMS: atom_id res chain seq x y z
N MET A 1 -23.75 32.75 -2.07
CA MET A 1 -24.93 31.86 -1.89
C MET A 1 -24.85 31.32 -0.48
N LYS A 2 -25.94 31.43 0.31
CA LYS A 2 -25.98 30.84 1.65
C LYS A 2 -26.31 29.36 1.56
N VAL A 3 -25.55 28.52 2.24
CA VAL A 3 -25.73 27.06 2.31
C VAL A 3 -25.49 26.59 3.74
N GLN A 4 -26.01 25.41 4.10
CA GLN A 4 -25.68 24.76 5.37
C GLN A 4 -24.25 24.20 5.32
N GLY A 5 -23.59 24.10 6.48
CA GLY A 5 -22.24 23.53 6.57
C GLY A 5 -22.14 22.11 5.98
N SER A 6 -23.16 21.27 6.19
CA SER A 6 -23.29 19.94 5.58
C SER A 6 -23.23 19.97 4.05
N GLU A 7 -24.00 20.84 3.41
CA GLU A 7 -24.00 21.04 1.96
C GLU A 7 -22.66 21.59 1.48
N ALA A 8 -22.03 22.47 2.26
CA ALA A 8 -20.71 22.99 1.93
C ALA A 8 -19.64 21.90 1.89
N ILE A 9 -19.66 20.95 2.83
CA ILE A 9 -18.74 19.79 2.82
C ILE A 9 -18.85 19.04 1.50
N ILE A 10 -20.07 18.69 1.08
CA ILE A 10 -20.32 17.99 -0.19
C ILE A 10 -19.82 18.82 -1.38
N LYS A 11 -20.13 20.11 -1.42
CA LYS A 11 -19.65 21.01 -2.50
C LYS A 11 -18.12 21.12 -2.52
N CYS A 12 -17.44 21.13 -1.37
CA CYS A 12 -15.98 21.11 -1.31
C CYS A 12 -15.40 19.82 -1.89
N LEU A 13 -15.98 18.66 -1.56
CA LEU A 13 -15.57 17.36 -2.11
C LEU A 13 -15.71 17.34 -3.65
N ILE A 14 -16.85 17.79 -4.18
CA ILE A 14 -17.09 17.89 -5.63
C ILE A 14 -16.08 18.82 -6.29
N GLN A 15 -15.81 19.99 -5.70
CA GLN A 15 -14.81 20.92 -6.22
C GLN A 15 -13.40 20.33 -6.23
N GLU A 16 -13.08 19.41 -5.31
CA GLU A 16 -11.82 18.67 -5.30
C GLU A 16 -11.79 17.46 -6.25
N GLY A 17 -12.88 17.20 -6.97
CA GLY A 17 -12.99 16.11 -7.94
C GLY A 17 -13.20 14.75 -7.29
N VAL A 18 -13.73 14.72 -6.06
CA VAL A 18 -14.17 13.49 -5.41
C VAL A 18 -15.42 12.99 -6.10
N ASP A 19 -15.38 11.74 -6.54
CA ASP A 19 -16.50 11.02 -7.16
C ASP A 19 -17.01 9.86 -6.28
N THR A 20 -16.21 9.40 -5.32
CA THR A 20 -16.51 8.22 -4.49
C THR A 20 -16.10 8.48 -3.05
N ILE A 21 -16.99 8.14 -2.12
CA ILE A 21 -16.76 8.20 -0.68
C ILE A 21 -17.11 6.85 -0.05
N TYR A 22 -16.32 6.41 0.92
CA TYR A 22 -16.58 5.18 1.68
C TYR A 22 -16.99 5.57 3.09
N GLY A 23 -18.08 5.05 3.61
CA GLY A 23 -18.47 5.46 4.96
C GLY A 23 -19.65 4.73 5.57
N TYR A 24 -19.87 5.03 6.84
CA TYR A 24 -20.98 4.51 7.62
C TYR A 24 -21.74 5.67 8.29
N PRO A 25 -23.07 5.79 8.13
CA PRO A 25 -23.85 6.88 8.68
C PRO A 25 -24.02 6.76 10.21
N GLY A 26 -24.24 7.90 10.88
CA GLY A 26 -24.55 7.94 12.30
C GLY A 26 -25.02 9.32 12.78
N GLY A 27 -25.43 9.43 14.04
CA GLY A 27 -26.19 10.57 14.55
C GLY A 27 -25.48 11.92 14.50
N ALA A 28 -24.15 11.94 14.64
CA ALA A 28 -23.35 13.17 14.65
C ALA A 28 -22.94 13.65 13.24
N ILE A 29 -22.97 12.77 12.23
CA ILE A 29 -22.64 13.09 10.84
C ILE A 29 -23.88 13.09 9.93
N MET A 30 -25.06 12.83 10.51
CA MET A 30 -26.34 12.75 9.79
C MET A 30 -26.63 13.96 8.89
N PRO A 31 -26.35 15.22 9.29
CA PRO A 31 -26.59 16.37 8.41
C PRO A 31 -25.84 16.27 7.07
N VAL A 32 -24.62 15.73 7.06
CA VAL A 32 -23.84 15.50 5.82
C VAL A 32 -24.53 14.45 4.95
N TYR A 33 -25.03 13.35 5.54
CA TYR A 33 -25.75 12.32 4.80
C TYR A 33 -27.10 12.80 4.24
N ASP A 34 -27.81 13.64 4.99
CA ASP A 34 -29.04 14.30 4.52
C ASP A 34 -28.75 15.20 3.30
N SER A 35 -27.66 15.99 3.37
CA SER A 35 -27.24 16.82 2.23
C SER A 35 -26.78 15.99 1.04
N LEU A 36 -26.04 14.89 1.27
CA LEU A 36 -25.53 13.98 0.25
C LEU A 36 -26.63 13.39 -0.64
N TYR A 37 -27.84 13.20 -0.10
CA TYR A 37 -29.01 12.73 -0.87
C TYR A 37 -29.26 13.59 -2.12
N ASN A 38 -29.01 14.90 -2.04
CA ASN A 38 -29.22 15.82 -3.16
C ASN A 38 -28.09 15.80 -4.22
N TYR A 39 -27.02 15.04 -3.98
CA TYR A 39 -25.80 15.01 -4.81
C TYR A 39 -25.40 13.58 -5.22
N GLN A 40 -26.31 12.62 -5.13
CA GLN A 40 -26.06 11.22 -5.48
C GLN A 40 -25.72 11.00 -6.97
N ASP A 41 -26.04 11.97 -7.82
CA ASP A 41 -25.66 12.01 -9.24
C ASP A 41 -24.19 12.41 -9.46
N GLN A 42 -23.53 12.98 -8.45
CA GLN A 42 -22.16 13.50 -8.54
C GLN A 42 -21.18 12.74 -7.63
N ILE A 43 -21.64 12.25 -6.47
CA ILE A 43 -20.83 11.49 -5.52
C ILE A 43 -21.51 10.14 -5.25
N ASN A 44 -20.77 9.07 -5.55
CA ASN A 44 -21.13 7.72 -5.17
C ASN A 44 -20.74 7.44 -3.72
N HIS A 45 -21.72 7.12 -2.87
CA HIS A 45 -21.47 6.66 -1.52
C HIS A 45 -21.44 5.14 -1.44
N VAL A 46 -20.36 4.60 -0.90
CA VAL A 46 -20.17 3.18 -0.66
C VAL A 46 -20.37 2.89 0.82
N LEU A 47 -21.52 2.26 1.12
CA LEU A 47 -21.83 1.80 2.47
C LEU A 47 -21.00 0.56 2.81
N VAL A 48 -20.03 0.74 3.69
CA VAL A 48 -19.20 -0.35 4.24
C VAL A 48 -19.97 -1.13 5.31
N ARG A 49 -19.38 -2.20 5.87
CA ARG A 49 -19.95 -2.89 7.04
C ARG A 49 -19.24 -2.57 8.35
N HIS A 50 -18.06 -1.97 8.28
CA HIS A 50 -17.33 -1.44 9.41
C HIS A 50 -16.50 -0.22 8.98
N GLU A 51 -16.31 0.79 9.82
CA GLU A 51 -15.58 2.01 9.43
C GLU A 51 -14.10 1.74 9.13
N GLN A 52 -13.50 0.70 9.73
CA GLN A 52 -12.20 0.20 9.31
C GLN A 52 -12.19 -0.18 7.81
N GLY A 53 -13.27 -0.82 7.34
CA GLY A 53 -13.49 -1.11 5.92
C GLY A 53 -13.51 0.16 5.07
N ALA A 54 -14.10 1.26 5.56
CA ALA A 54 -14.09 2.53 4.84
C ALA A 54 -12.68 3.08 4.65
N THR A 55 -11.85 3.08 5.69
CA THR A 55 -10.46 3.56 5.56
C THR A 55 -9.64 2.70 4.60
N HIS A 56 -9.72 1.38 4.69
CA HIS A 56 -8.94 0.50 3.81
C HIS A 56 -9.45 0.54 2.36
N ALA A 57 -10.76 0.65 2.13
CA ALA A 57 -11.31 0.87 0.79
C ALA A 57 -10.86 2.23 0.21
N ALA A 58 -10.92 3.30 1.00
CA ALA A 58 -10.41 4.60 0.59
C ALA A 58 -8.89 4.55 0.25
N GLN A 59 -8.10 3.78 1.01
CA GLN A 59 -6.70 3.55 0.68
C GLN A 59 -6.50 2.78 -0.63
N GLY A 60 -7.26 1.70 -0.85
CA GLY A 60 -7.23 0.94 -2.10
C GLY A 60 -7.56 1.81 -3.31
N TYR A 61 -8.60 2.63 -3.19
CA TYR A 61 -9.00 3.61 -4.21
C TYR A 61 -7.88 4.62 -4.49
N ALA A 62 -7.28 5.18 -3.44
CA ALA A 62 -6.19 6.14 -3.58
C ALA A 62 -4.98 5.55 -4.30
N ARG A 63 -4.61 4.30 -3.96
CA ARG A 63 -3.43 3.63 -4.51
C ARG A 63 -3.62 3.17 -5.96
N SER A 64 -4.83 2.78 -6.39
CA SER A 64 -5.09 2.41 -7.78
C SER A 64 -5.34 3.61 -8.69
N SER A 65 -6.08 4.62 -8.23
CA SER A 65 -6.44 5.81 -9.02
C SER A 65 -5.35 6.90 -9.02
N GLY A 66 -4.59 7.04 -7.92
CA GLY A 66 -3.74 8.20 -7.66
C GLY A 66 -4.49 9.44 -7.16
N LYS A 67 -5.79 9.33 -6.88
CA LYS A 67 -6.60 10.39 -6.25
C LYS A 67 -6.55 10.27 -4.71
N VAL A 68 -7.10 11.27 -4.01
CA VAL A 68 -7.26 11.23 -2.56
C VAL A 68 -8.43 10.32 -2.18
N GLY A 69 -8.20 9.35 -1.30
CA GLY A 69 -9.27 8.51 -0.75
C GLY A 69 -10.08 9.27 0.30
N ILE A 70 -11.40 9.05 0.35
CA ILE A 70 -12.29 9.70 1.32
C ILE A 70 -12.99 8.64 2.17
N ALA A 71 -12.81 8.73 3.49
CA ALA A 71 -13.54 7.92 4.47
C ALA A 71 -14.44 8.83 5.33
N ILE A 72 -15.68 8.42 5.58
CA ILE A 72 -16.63 9.18 6.41
C ILE A 72 -17.17 8.29 7.54
N ALA A 73 -17.09 8.80 8.78
CA ALA A 73 -17.69 8.17 9.95
C ALA A 73 -18.45 9.17 10.82
N THR A 74 -19.24 8.65 11.76
CA THR A 74 -19.84 9.44 12.82
C THR A 74 -18.86 9.68 13.98
N SER A 75 -19.34 10.27 15.08
CA SER A 75 -18.53 10.52 16.27
C SER A 75 -18.25 9.25 17.07
N GLY A 76 -17.46 9.38 18.13
CA GLY A 76 -17.25 8.31 19.11
C GLY A 76 -16.75 7.01 18.46
N PRO A 77 -17.51 5.90 18.55
CA PRO A 77 -17.07 4.60 18.04
C PRO A 77 -16.77 4.61 16.54
N GLY A 78 -17.56 5.35 15.75
CA GLY A 78 -17.33 5.42 14.29
C GLY A 78 -15.98 6.05 13.97
N ALA A 79 -15.63 7.11 14.67
CA ALA A 79 -14.35 7.79 14.54
C ALA A 79 -13.18 6.92 15.02
N THR A 80 -13.31 6.24 16.17
CA THR A 80 -12.25 5.36 16.69
C THR A 80 -12.02 4.13 15.82
N ASN A 81 -13.05 3.63 15.14
CA ASN A 81 -12.92 2.52 14.20
C ASN A 81 -12.08 2.86 12.95
N LEU A 82 -11.84 4.14 12.66
CA LEU A 82 -10.96 4.59 11.56
C LEU A 82 -9.47 4.50 11.94
N VAL A 83 -9.12 4.43 13.23
CA VAL A 83 -7.75 4.64 13.75
C VAL A 83 -6.72 3.72 13.11
N THR A 84 -7.02 2.43 13.00
CA THR A 84 -6.10 1.45 12.38
C THR A 84 -5.80 1.82 10.92
N GLY A 85 -6.83 2.14 10.13
CA GLY A 85 -6.63 2.49 8.73
C GLY A 85 -6.00 3.86 8.51
N ILE A 86 -6.17 4.80 9.45
CA ILE A 86 -5.43 6.06 9.47
C ILE A 86 -3.94 5.79 9.72
N ALA A 87 -3.59 5.01 10.75
CA ALA A 87 -2.21 4.66 11.04
C ALA A 87 -1.54 3.91 9.88
N ASP A 88 -2.27 3.01 9.24
CA ASP A 88 -1.84 2.28 8.05
C ASP A 88 -1.50 3.24 6.89
N ALA A 89 -2.42 4.15 6.57
CA ALA A 89 -2.24 5.16 5.53
C ALA A 89 -1.06 6.10 5.81
N GLN A 90 -0.82 6.48 7.07
CA GLN A 90 0.29 7.35 7.47
C GLN A 90 1.64 6.70 7.21
N ILE A 91 1.78 5.45 7.61
CA ILE A 91 3.04 4.75 7.46
C ILE A 91 3.31 4.47 5.98
N ASP A 92 2.30 4.09 5.20
CA ASP A 92 2.45 3.77 3.77
C ASP A 92 2.24 4.98 2.84
N SER A 93 2.23 6.19 3.38
CA SER A 93 2.16 7.44 2.61
C SER A 93 0.96 7.53 1.65
N THR A 94 -0.21 7.08 2.09
CA THR A 94 -1.42 7.05 1.28
C THR A 94 -2.24 8.33 1.49
N PRO A 95 -2.57 9.10 0.43
CA PRO A 95 -3.37 10.31 0.56
C PRO A 95 -4.82 9.96 0.91
N LEU A 96 -5.22 10.26 2.14
CA LEU A 96 -6.52 9.93 2.71
C LEU A 96 -7.10 11.15 3.44
N ILE A 97 -8.40 11.40 3.32
CA ILE A 97 -9.12 12.33 4.19
C ILE A 97 -10.20 11.55 4.92
N CYS A 98 -10.13 11.58 6.24
CA CYS A 98 -11.16 11.05 7.13
C CYS A 98 -12.03 12.20 7.63
N LEU A 99 -13.31 12.18 7.30
CA LEU A 99 -14.30 13.12 7.82
C LEU A 99 -15.06 12.44 8.96
N THR A 100 -15.04 13.05 10.14
CA THR A 100 -15.80 12.56 11.29
C THR A 100 -16.83 13.59 11.72
N GLY A 101 -18.05 13.12 12.00
CA GLY A 101 -19.01 13.94 12.74
C GLY A 101 -18.60 14.00 14.21
N GLN A 102 -18.96 15.09 14.89
CA GLN A 102 -18.75 15.27 16.32
C GLN A 102 -20.02 15.76 17.01
N VAL A 103 -20.09 15.59 18.33
CA VAL A 103 -21.12 16.25 19.16
C VAL A 103 -21.15 17.78 18.90
N ALA A 104 -22.25 18.44 19.27
CA ALA A 104 -22.36 19.88 19.11
C ALA A 104 -21.27 20.60 19.91
N SER A 105 -20.77 21.74 19.43
CA SER A 105 -19.60 22.43 19.99
C SER A 105 -19.73 22.75 21.50
N HIS A 106 -20.92 23.10 21.98
CA HIS A 106 -21.20 23.40 23.39
C HIS A 106 -21.18 22.18 24.32
N LEU A 107 -21.12 20.96 23.76
CA LEU A 107 -21.00 19.70 24.51
C LEU A 107 -19.58 19.16 24.56
N LEU A 108 -18.63 19.80 23.86
CA LEU A 108 -17.24 19.34 23.86
C LEU A 108 -16.64 19.43 25.28
N GLY A 109 -15.99 18.35 25.71
CA GLY A 109 -15.40 18.17 27.03
C GLY A 109 -16.39 17.83 28.14
N SER A 110 -17.62 17.40 27.80
CA SER A 110 -18.68 17.13 28.80
C SER A 110 -19.01 15.65 29.00
N ASP A 111 -18.24 14.75 28.36
CA ASP A 111 -18.53 13.31 28.29
C ASP A 111 -19.91 13.04 27.67
N ALA A 112 -20.24 13.81 26.62
CA ALA A 112 -21.51 13.68 25.93
C ALA A 112 -21.66 12.32 25.22
N PHE A 113 -22.90 11.94 24.91
CA PHE A 113 -23.17 10.68 24.21
C PHE A 113 -22.43 10.61 22.86
N GLN A 114 -21.64 9.55 22.68
CA GLN A 114 -20.76 9.35 21.52
C GLN A 114 -19.72 10.47 21.30
N GLU A 115 -19.34 11.19 22.35
CA GLU A 115 -18.17 12.06 22.33
C GLU A 115 -16.88 11.25 22.44
N THR A 116 -15.84 11.63 21.71
CA THR A 116 -14.48 11.12 21.88
C THR A 116 -13.49 12.16 21.36
N ASP A 117 -12.36 12.32 22.05
CA ASP A 117 -11.23 13.14 21.60
C ASP A 117 -10.48 12.48 20.44
N ILE A 118 -11.12 12.45 19.27
CA ILE A 118 -10.53 11.88 18.07
C ILE A 118 -9.33 12.70 17.58
N ILE A 119 -9.25 13.99 17.91
CA ILE A 119 -8.10 14.83 17.60
C ILE A 119 -6.87 14.33 18.37
N GLY A 120 -6.97 14.16 19.69
CA GLY A 120 -5.89 13.58 20.50
C GLY A 120 -5.47 12.20 20.01
N ILE A 121 -6.45 11.32 19.75
CA ILE A 121 -6.19 9.93 19.29
C ILE A 121 -5.49 9.90 17.93
N SER A 122 -5.87 10.77 16.99
CA SER A 122 -5.38 10.74 15.61
C SER A 122 -4.12 11.59 15.36
N THR A 123 -3.73 12.44 16.30
CA THR A 123 -2.55 13.32 16.17
C THR A 123 -1.25 12.58 15.78
N PRO A 124 -0.86 11.45 16.43
CA PRO A 124 0.41 10.79 16.09
C PRO A 124 0.35 10.01 14.77
N ILE A 125 -0.84 9.81 14.20
CA ILE A 125 -1.07 8.94 13.04
C ILE A 125 -1.67 9.71 11.86
N THR A 126 -1.66 11.04 11.89
CA THR A 126 -2.08 11.88 10.76
C THR A 126 -0.99 12.88 10.39
N LYS A 127 -0.98 13.32 9.12
CA LYS A 127 -0.17 14.48 8.72
C LYS A 127 -0.67 15.77 9.35
N TRP A 128 -1.98 15.84 9.53
CA TRP A 128 -2.68 16.98 10.12
C TRP A 128 -4.08 16.54 10.53
N ASN A 129 -4.59 17.11 11.61
CA ASN A 129 -5.99 17.00 11.98
C ASN A 129 -6.53 18.36 12.44
N TYR A 130 -7.85 18.52 12.37
CA TYR A 130 -8.51 19.77 12.77
C TYR A 130 -9.95 19.52 13.19
N GLN A 131 -10.42 20.22 14.22
CA GLN A 131 -11.81 20.21 14.66
C GLN A 131 -12.49 21.51 14.25
N ILE A 132 -13.47 21.41 13.35
CA ILE A 132 -14.31 22.51 12.90
C ILE A 132 -15.44 22.70 13.89
N THR A 133 -15.58 23.93 14.42
CA THR A 133 -16.66 24.30 15.35
C THR A 133 -17.64 25.32 14.77
N LYS A 134 -17.32 25.91 13.60
CA LYS A 134 -18.19 26.85 12.88
C LYS A 134 -18.26 26.55 11.40
N ALA A 135 -19.44 26.70 10.79
CA ALA A 135 -19.65 26.41 9.37
C ALA A 135 -18.72 27.23 8.44
N SER A 136 -18.40 28.47 8.83
CA SER A 136 -17.54 29.38 8.06
C SER A 136 -16.11 28.86 7.83
N GLU A 137 -15.63 27.92 8.65
CA GLU A 137 -14.28 27.35 8.52
C GLU A 137 -14.20 26.25 7.46
N ILE A 138 -15.33 25.59 7.15
CA ILE A 138 -15.39 24.37 6.32
C ILE A 138 -14.65 24.51 4.99
N PRO A 139 -14.88 25.55 4.17
CA PRO A 139 -14.24 25.64 2.86
C PRO A 139 -12.71 25.74 2.95
N GLU A 140 -12.20 26.56 3.88
CA GLU A 140 -10.76 26.77 4.04
C GLU A 140 -10.09 25.52 4.60
N ILE A 141 -10.67 24.91 5.63
CA ILE A 141 -10.11 23.73 6.30
C ILE A 141 -10.09 22.52 5.36
N LEU A 142 -11.14 22.28 4.59
CA LEU A 142 -11.13 21.19 3.60
C LEU A 142 -10.12 21.46 2.48
N ALA A 143 -10.01 22.70 1.98
CA ALA A 143 -8.98 23.04 0.99
C ALA A 143 -7.56 22.80 1.52
N LYS A 144 -7.30 23.10 2.81
CA LYS A 144 -6.02 22.76 3.48
C LYS A 144 -5.83 21.25 3.60
N ALA A 145 -6.88 20.52 3.99
CA ALA A 145 -6.85 19.08 4.16
C ALA A 145 -6.42 18.37 2.87
N PHE A 146 -7.07 18.71 1.74
CA PHE A 146 -6.71 18.16 0.43
C PHE A 146 -5.29 18.54 0.00
N TYR A 147 -4.85 19.77 0.26
CA TYR A 147 -3.49 20.18 -0.06
C TYR A 147 -2.45 19.39 0.76
N ILE A 148 -2.65 19.25 2.08
CA ILE A 148 -1.74 18.54 2.98
C ILE A 148 -1.72 17.04 2.67
N ALA A 149 -2.88 16.42 2.47
CA ALA A 149 -2.97 14.98 2.22
C ALA A 149 -2.19 14.54 0.97
N LYS A 150 -2.22 15.33 -0.10
CA LYS A 150 -1.63 14.97 -1.40
C LYS A 150 -0.19 15.44 -1.64
N SER A 151 0.25 16.50 -0.96
CA SER A 151 1.53 17.16 -1.27
C SER A 151 2.68 16.63 -0.40
N GLY A 152 3.91 16.77 -0.90
CA GLY A 152 5.11 16.25 -0.24
C GLY A 152 5.06 14.74 -0.19
N ARG A 153 5.46 14.14 0.93
CA ARG A 153 5.11 12.75 1.21
C ARG A 153 3.61 12.68 1.52
N PRO A 154 2.78 12.01 0.71
CA PRO A 154 1.33 11.98 0.94
C PRO A 154 0.99 11.24 2.23
N GLY A 155 -0.23 11.44 2.74
CA GLY A 155 -0.67 10.80 3.97
C GLY A 155 -2.08 11.21 4.42
N PRO A 156 -2.59 10.62 5.51
CA PRO A 156 -3.91 10.85 6.03
C PRO A 156 -4.05 12.20 6.72
N VAL A 157 -5.22 12.81 6.57
CA VAL A 157 -5.69 13.96 7.32
C VAL A 157 -7.06 13.62 7.93
N LEU A 158 -7.31 14.06 9.17
CA LEU A 158 -8.61 13.90 9.81
C LEU A 158 -9.27 15.27 10.06
N ILE A 159 -10.50 15.43 9.59
CA ILE A 159 -11.30 16.63 9.85
C ILE A 159 -12.53 16.23 10.65
N ASP A 160 -12.58 16.68 11.91
CA ASP A 160 -13.66 16.45 12.84
C ASP A 160 -14.62 17.64 12.82
N ILE A 161 -15.94 17.42 12.72
CA ILE A 161 -16.90 18.49 12.41
C ILE A 161 -18.07 18.42 13.38
N THR A 162 -18.21 19.43 14.23
CA THR A 162 -19.31 19.48 15.21
C THR A 162 -20.68 19.55 14.53
N LYS A 163 -21.67 18.89 15.12
CA LYS A 163 -23.01 18.76 14.55
C LYS A 163 -23.68 20.11 14.26
N ASP A 164 -23.48 21.09 15.14
CA ASP A 164 -23.98 22.45 14.98
C ASP A 164 -23.30 23.21 13.83
N ALA A 165 -21.99 23.03 13.62
CA ALA A 165 -21.29 23.58 12.46
C ALA A 165 -21.81 23.00 11.13
N GLN A 166 -22.34 21.77 11.14
CA GLN A 166 -22.96 21.18 9.94
C GLN A 166 -24.34 21.81 9.64
N PHE A 167 -25.11 22.23 10.66
CA PHE A 167 -26.42 22.86 10.47
C PHE A 167 -26.35 24.37 10.21
N GLU A 168 -25.32 25.04 10.70
CA GLU A 168 -25.16 26.49 10.57
C GLU A 168 -25.11 26.92 9.10
N LEU A 169 -25.80 28.03 8.78
CA LEU A 169 -25.78 28.65 7.47
C LEU A 169 -24.55 29.55 7.33
N MET A 170 -23.87 29.49 6.19
CA MET A 170 -22.76 30.39 5.88
C MET A 170 -22.77 30.84 4.41
N ASP A 171 -22.07 31.93 4.14
CA ASP A 171 -21.80 32.38 2.77
C ASP A 171 -20.70 31.53 2.13
N TYR A 172 -21.12 30.59 1.28
CA TYR A 172 -20.19 29.62 0.68
C TYR A 172 -19.27 30.26 -0.35
N LYS A 173 -17.96 30.03 -0.16
CA LYS A 173 -16.91 30.30 -1.13
C LYS A 173 -15.79 29.28 -0.95
N TYR A 174 -15.48 28.54 -2.02
CA TYR A 174 -14.39 27.57 -2.01
C TYR A 174 -13.25 28.03 -2.92
N LEU A 175 -12.02 27.93 -2.42
CA LEU A 175 -10.80 28.21 -3.17
C LEU A 175 -9.78 27.12 -2.83
N LYS A 176 -9.29 26.42 -3.86
CA LYS A 176 -8.26 25.40 -3.68
C LYS A 176 -6.98 26.02 -3.14
N HIS A 177 -6.39 25.39 -2.14
CA HIS A 177 -5.06 25.78 -1.68
C HIS A 177 -3.98 25.27 -2.64
N GLN A 178 -3.08 26.18 -3.03
CA GLN A 178 -1.87 25.87 -3.80
C GLN A 178 -0.59 25.95 -2.94
N LYS A 179 -0.68 26.66 -1.81
CA LYS A 179 0.43 26.86 -0.87
C LYS A 179 -0.08 27.09 0.54
N LEU A 180 0.76 26.77 1.52
CA LEU A 180 0.59 27.12 2.93
C LEU A 180 1.87 27.80 3.42
N ARG A 181 1.71 28.89 4.19
CA ARG A 181 2.83 29.79 4.56
C ARG A 181 4.04 29.07 5.15
N SER A 182 3.81 28.07 6.00
CA SER A 182 4.87 27.39 6.76
C SER A 182 5.10 25.94 6.32
N TYR A 183 4.55 25.53 5.17
CA TYR A 183 4.65 24.16 4.69
C TYR A 183 5.13 24.16 3.24
N ILE A 184 6.35 23.64 3.05
CA ILE A 184 7.03 23.53 1.77
C ILE A 184 7.04 22.03 1.42
N PRO A 185 6.05 21.55 0.66
CA PRO A 185 5.92 20.11 0.38
C PRO A 185 6.97 19.61 -0.61
N GLU A 186 7.45 20.46 -1.52
CA GLU A 186 8.41 20.07 -2.56
C GLU A 186 9.67 20.92 -2.45
N PRO A 187 10.73 20.40 -1.80
CA PRO A 187 12.01 21.07 -1.74
C PRO A 187 12.67 21.15 -3.13
N VAL A 188 13.35 22.26 -3.42
CA VAL A 188 14.08 22.45 -4.67
C VAL A 188 15.41 21.69 -4.63
N PRO A 189 15.70 20.78 -5.58
CA PRO A 189 16.95 20.03 -5.59
C PRO A 189 18.19 20.92 -5.74
N GLU A 190 19.19 20.69 -4.91
CA GLU A 190 20.45 21.43 -4.97
C GLU A 190 21.32 20.98 -6.15
N LYS A 191 21.58 21.87 -7.11
CA LYS A 191 22.36 21.58 -8.33
C LYS A 191 23.76 21.01 -8.06
N ASN A 192 24.40 21.43 -6.96
CA ASN A 192 25.71 20.93 -6.56
C ASN A 192 25.64 19.46 -6.14
N LEU A 193 24.63 19.08 -5.34
CA LEU A 193 24.42 17.69 -4.92
C LEU A 193 24.10 16.78 -6.11
N ILE A 194 23.25 17.25 -7.03
CA ILE A 194 22.98 16.55 -8.31
C ILE A 194 24.28 16.31 -9.09
N SER A 195 25.16 17.31 -9.18
CA SER A 195 26.43 17.19 -9.91
C SER A 195 27.40 16.22 -9.22
N LYS A 196 27.48 16.24 -7.89
CA LYS A 196 28.28 15.28 -7.10
C LYS A 196 27.76 13.85 -7.23
N ALA A 197 26.45 13.67 -7.17
CA ALA A 197 25.81 12.36 -7.37
C ALA A 197 26.09 11.79 -8.76
N ALA A 198 25.92 12.60 -9.81
CA ALA A 198 26.24 12.19 -11.17
C ALA A 198 27.72 11.79 -11.32
N ALA A 199 28.65 12.50 -10.67
CA ALA A 199 30.08 12.16 -10.68
C ALA A 199 30.36 10.80 -9.99
N LEU A 200 29.72 10.52 -8.85
CA LEU A 200 29.81 9.21 -8.19
C LEU A 200 29.23 8.09 -9.07
N ILE A 201 28.04 8.29 -9.64
CA ILE A 201 27.42 7.34 -10.57
C ILE A 201 28.35 7.06 -11.76
N ASN A 202 28.93 8.10 -12.35
CA ASN A 202 29.83 7.99 -13.49
C ASN A 202 31.20 7.38 -13.15
N SER A 203 31.60 7.26 -11.88
CA SER A 203 32.89 6.67 -11.49
C SER A 203 32.76 5.27 -10.90
N SER A 204 31.59 4.95 -10.34
CA SER A 204 31.27 3.65 -9.73
C SER A 204 31.45 2.46 -10.70
N LYS A 205 31.92 1.34 -10.15
CA LYS A 205 32.11 0.07 -10.85
C LYS A 205 31.00 -0.94 -10.53
N LYS A 206 30.51 -0.94 -9.29
CA LYS A 206 29.43 -1.81 -8.80
C LYS A 206 28.26 -0.98 -8.25
N PRO A 207 27.63 -0.11 -9.06
CA PRO A 207 26.49 0.66 -8.60
C PRO A 207 25.28 -0.24 -8.42
N PHE A 208 24.41 0.12 -7.48
CA PHE A 208 23.18 -0.61 -7.22
C PHE A 208 22.07 0.37 -6.83
N ILE A 209 20.92 0.26 -7.49
CA ILE A 209 19.73 1.05 -7.19
C ILE A 209 18.79 0.25 -6.31
N VAL A 210 18.27 0.88 -5.26
CA VAL A 210 17.10 0.39 -4.54
C VAL A 210 16.01 1.45 -4.63
N PHE A 211 14.87 1.10 -5.21
CA PHE A 211 13.76 2.03 -5.39
C PHE A 211 12.54 1.64 -4.54
N GLY A 212 11.85 2.66 -4.06
CA GLY A 212 10.62 2.50 -3.29
C GLY A 212 9.41 3.13 -3.96
N GLN A 213 8.33 3.18 -3.19
CA GLN A 213 7.04 3.71 -3.63
C GLN A 213 7.10 5.18 -4.07
N GLY A 214 8.13 5.93 -3.64
CA GLY A 214 8.30 7.32 -4.06
C GLY A 214 8.33 7.51 -5.58
N VAL A 215 8.79 6.51 -6.35
CA VAL A 215 8.73 6.56 -7.83
C VAL A 215 7.27 6.62 -8.32
N ILE A 216 6.39 5.81 -7.74
CA ILE A 216 4.96 5.74 -8.07
C ILE A 216 4.23 7.00 -7.58
N LEU A 217 4.50 7.41 -6.34
CA LEU A 217 3.86 8.60 -5.74
C LEU A 217 4.24 9.90 -6.47
N ALA A 218 5.45 9.96 -7.04
CA ALA A 218 5.91 11.09 -7.84
C ALA A 218 5.44 11.05 -9.30
N HIS A 219 4.77 9.99 -9.75
CA HIS A 219 4.44 9.75 -11.16
C HIS A 219 5.69 9.80 -12.07
N ALA A 220 6.78 9.21 -11.59
CA ALA A 220 8.11 9.30 -12.19
C ALA A 220 8.57 7.99 -12.85
N GLU A 221 7.66 7.04 -13.13
CA GLU A 221 7.98 5.73 -13.69
C GLU A 221 8.77 5.83 -15.01
N ASP A 222 8.31 6.68 -15.94
CA ASP A 222 9.00 6.89 -17.23
C ASP A 222 10.40 7.50 -17.06
N ASP A 223 10.54 8.48 -16.16
CA ASP A 223 11.82 9.15 -15.90
C ASP A 223 12.79 8.20 -15.19
N PHE A 224 12.27 7.38 -14.28
CA PHE A 224 13.02 6.30 -13.63
C PHE A 224 13.50 5.26 -14.63
N LYS A 225 12.62 4.77 -15.52
CA LYS A 225 12.98 3.83 -16.57
C LYS A 225 14.09 4.38 -17.48
N LYS A 226 13.95 5.63 -17.95
CA LYS A 226 15.00 6.30 -18.75
C LYS A 226 16.32 6.43 -17.99
N PHE A 227 16.28 6.75 -16.70
CA PHE A 227 17.47 6.86 -15.86
C PHE A 227 18.19 5.52 -15.69
N ILE A 228 17.46 4.43 -15.39
CA ILE A 228 18.07 3.10 -15.22
C ILE A 228 18.60 2.56 -16.53
N GLU A 229 17.89 2.74 -17.66
CA GLU A 229 18.32 2.29 -18.98
C GLU A 229 19.56 3.06 -19.47
N LYS A 230 19.64 4.36 -19.17
CA LYS A 230 20.82 5.16 -19.49
C LYS A 230 22.01 4.77 -18.63
N SER A 231 21.82 4.61 -17.33
CA SER A 231 22.90 4.28 -16.39
C SER A 231 23.34 2.81 -16.48
N GLY A 232 22.46 1.90 -16.91
CA GLY A 232 22.72 0.47 -17.00
C GLY A 232 22.88 -0.22 -15.65
N ILE A 233 22.28 0.34 -14.59
CA ILE A 233 22.48 -0.07 -13.20
C ILE A 233 21.41 -1.11 -12.80
N PRO A 234 21.80 -2.26 -12.22
CA PRO A 234 20.83 -3.21 -11.65
C PRO A 234 20.02 -2.54 -10.53
N SER A 235 18.71 -2.75 -10.57
CA SER A 235 17.73 -2.02 -9.77
C SER A 235 16.82 -3.00 -9.03
N ALA A 236 16.84 -2.95 -7.70
CA ALA A 236 15.98 -3.72 -6.83
C ALA A 236 14.90 -2.84 -6.20
N TRP A 237 13.86 -3.47 -5.67
CA TRP A 237 12.69 -2.76 -5.14
C TRP A 237 12.35 -3.16 -3.71
N THR A 238 11.76 -2.19 -3.01
CA THR A 238 11.03 -2.44 -1.76
C THR A 238 9.62 -2.95 -2.06
N ILE A 239 8.96 -3.59 -1.09
CA ILE A 239 7.60 -4.13 -1.27
C ILE A 239 6.58 -3.10 -1.79
N LEU A 240 6.67 -1.84 -1.34
CA LEU A 240 5.77 -0.77 -1.79
C LEU A 240 6.23 -0.13 -3.12
N GLY A 241 7.49 -0.34 -3.53
CA GLY A 241 8.01 0.06 -4.83
C GLY A 241 7.70 -0.92 -5.96
N LEU A 242 7.22 -2.12 -5.63
CA LEU A 242 6.84 -3.14 -6.61
C LEU A 242 5.83 -2.59 -7.61
N SER A 243 5.97 -2.98 -8.89
CA SER A 243 5.24 -2.50 -10.07
C SER A 243 5.66 -1.14 -10.63
N ALA A 244 6.51 -0.35 -9.96
CA ALA A 244 7.02 0.91 -10.54
C ALA A 244 7.87 0.71 -11.81
N LEU A 245 8.36 -0.51 -12.02
CA LEU A 245 9.07 -1.00 -13.19
C LEU A 245 8.49 -2.37 -13.57
N GLU A 246 8.45 -2.70 -14.85
CA GLU A 246 7.94 -4.00 -15.30
C GLU A 246 8.75 -5.15 -14.68
N THR A 247 8.07 -6.23 -14.28
CA THR A 247 8.72 -7.37 -13.60
C THR A 247 9.83 -7.98 -14.45
N ASP A 248 9.59 -8.16 -15.75
CA ASP A 248 10.52 -8.78 -16.68
C ASP A 248 11.55 -7.78 -17.26
N HIS A 249 11.64 -6.55 -16.74
CA HIS A 249 12.63 -5.57 -17.18
C HIS A 249 14.07 -6.08 -16.94
N PRO A 250 15.01 -6.01 -17.90
CA PRO A 250 16.33 -6.65 -17.79
C PRO A 250 17.22 -6.15 -16.64
N LEU A 251 16.97 -4.93 -16.13
CA LEU A 251 17.66 -4.36 -14.98
C LEU A 251 16.91 -4.54 -13.66
N ASN A 252 15.71 -5.12 -13.67
CA ASN A 252 15.01 -5.49 -12.46
C ASN A 252 15.65 -6.75 -11.88
N VAL A 253 16.23 -6.64 -10.69
CA VAL A 253 16.94 -7.76 -10.05
C VAL A 253 16.20 -8.37 -8.86
N GLY A 254 14.98 -7.89 -8.57
CA GLY A 254 14.10 -8.45 -7.54
C GLY A 254 13.97 -7.60 -6.27
N MET A 255 13.34 -8.20 -5.26
CA MET A 255 13.02 -7.57 -3.98
C MET A 255 14.23 -7.55 -3.05
N VAL A 256 14.41 -6.48 -2.27
CA VAL A 256 15.34 -6.45 -1.13
C VAL A 256 14.62 -6.68 0.21
N GLY A 257 15.37 -7.07 1.24
CA GLY A 257 14.89 -7.16 2.61
C GLY A 257 14.65 -8.58 3.10
N MET A 258 13.94 -8.68 4.22
CA MET A 258 13.77 -9.88 5.05
C MET A 258 13.35 -11.11 4.26
N HIS A 259 12.42 -10.97 3.31
CA HIS A 259 11.98 -12.04 2.40
C HIS A 259 12.32 -11.75 0.94
N GLY A 260 13.31 -10.89 0.71
CA GLY A 260 13.75 -10.47 -0.61
C GLY A 260 14.46 -11.59 -1.39
N ASN A 261 14.83 -11.29 -2.62
CA ASN A 261 15.63 -12.18 -3.45
C ASN A 261 17.08 -12.27 -2.94
N TYR A 262 17.71 -13.40 -3.18
CA TYR A 262 19.05 -13.74 -2.72
C TYR A 262 20.09 -12.78 -3.29
N GLY A 263 20.07 -12.58 -4.62
CA GLY A 263 21.00 -11.71 -5.35
C GLY A 263 21.02 -10.28 -4.82
N PRO A 264 19.89 -9.56 -4.83
CA PRO A 264 19.80 -8.20 -4.30
C PRO A 264 20.30 -8.06 -2.85
N ASN A 265 19.93 -8.97 -1.95
CA ASN A 265 20.32 -8.88 -0.55
C ASN A 265 21.82 -9.12 -0.34
N VAL A 266 22.41 -10.14 -0.97
CA VAL A 266 23.86 -10.40 -0.91
C VAL A 266 24.64 -9.24 -1.52
N LEU A 267 24.24 -8.79 -2.71
CA LEU A 267 24.99 -7.79 -3.47
C LEU A 267 24.81 -6.36 -2.96
N THR A 268 23.82 -6.10 -2.09
CA THR A 268 23.72 -4.84 -1.33
C THR A 268 25.00 -4.57 -0.52
N ASN A 269 25.62 -5.62 0.03
CA ASN A 269 26.87 -5.51 0.80
C ASN A 269 28.14 -5.72 -0.06
N GLU A 270 28.00 -5.86 -1.37
CA GLU A 270 29.12 -5.92 -2.32
C GLU A 270 29.19 -4.71 -3.26
N CYS A 271 28.14 -3.89 -3.31
CA CYS A 271 28.11 -2.68 -4.14
C CYS A 271 29.10 -1.64 -3.61
N ASP A 272 29.62 -0.79 -4.51
CA ASP A 272 30.47 0.36 -4.14
C ASP A 272 29.69 1.67 -4.05
N LEU A 273 28.49 1.70 -4.62
CA LEU A 273 27.57 2.83 -4.62
C LEU A 273 26.13 2.30 -4.50
N LEU A 274 25.43 2.69 -3.44
CA LEU A 274 24.02 2.45 -3.23
C LEU A 274 23.24 3.74 -3.55
N ILE A 275 22.25 3.63 -4.43
CA ILE A 275 21.39 4.73 -4.85
C ILE A 275 19.96 4.41 -4.39
N ALA A 276 19.55 5.01 -3.28
CA ALA A 276 18.22 4.89 -2.73
C ALA A 276 17.29 5.93 -3.36
N ILE A 277 16.21 5.49 -4.00
CA ILE A 277 15.26 6.36 -4.72
C ILE A 277 13.86 6.19 -4.16
N GLY A 278 13.36 7.19 -3.43
CA GLY A 278 11.99 7.19 -2.91
C GLY A 278 11.69 6.07 -1.93
N MET A 279 12.64 5.79 -1.05
CA MET A 279 12.56 4.77 0.00
C MET A 279 13.10 5.32 1.31
N ARG A 280 12.75 4.67 2.42
CA ARG A 280 13.03 5.16 3.79
C ARG A 280 13.97 4.29 4.63
N PHE A 281 14.63 3.30 4.02
CA PHE A 281 15.50 2.35 4.74
C PHE A 281 14.83 1.73 5.97
N ASP A 282 13.65 1.13 5.79
CA ASP A 282 12.96 0.45 6.88
C ASP A 282 13.73 -0.79 7.37
N ASP A 283 13.40 -1.27 8.56
CA ASP A 283 14.08 -2.39 9.22
C ASP A 283 13.85 -3.73 8.49
N ARG A 284 12.71 -3.90 7.80
CA ARG A 284 12.43 -5.06 6.97
C ARG A 284 13.31 -5.09 5.73
N VAL A 285 13.78 -3.94 5.23
CA VAL A 285 14.74 -3.87 4.12
C VAL A 285 16.18 -3.96 4.61
N THR A 286 16.52 -3.24 5.69
CA THR A 286 17.92 -3.06 6.10
C THR A 286 18.48 -4.14 7.00
N GLY A 287 17.63 -4.87 7.73
CA GLY A 287 18.07 -5.84 8.74
C GLY A 287 18.99 -5.17 9.76
N ASN A 288 20.20 -5.72 9.94
CA ASN A 288 21.18 -5.13 10.84
C ASN A 288 21.92 -3.92 10.24
N LEU A 289 21.56 -2.71 10.70
CA LEU A 289 22.16 -1.44 10.28
C LEU A 289 23.67 -1.32 10.51
N ASN A 290 24.28 -2.12 11.41
CA ASN A 290 25.73 -2.12 11.60
C ASN A 290 26.48 -2.74 10.43
N HIS A 291 25.82 -3.60 9.65
CA HIS A 291 26.39 -4.29 8.50
C HIS A 291 25.82 -3.82 7.16
N TYR A 292 24.72 -3.07 7.17
CA TYR A 292 24.06 -2.63 5.95
C TYR A 292 24.90 -1.61 5.16
N ALA A 293 25.33 -2.01 3.96
CA ALA A 293 26.00 -1.19 2.94
C ALA A 293 27.19 -0.33 3.44
N LYS A 294 27.93 -0.78 4.48
CA LYS A 294 29.03 0.00 5.09
C LYS A 294 30.22 0.22 4.17
N GLN A 295 30.37 -0.61 3.16
CA GLN A 295 31.42 -0.52 2.15
C GLN A 295 31.09 0.48 1.02
N ALA A 296 29.82 0.87 0.88
CA ALA A 296 29.33 1.65 -0.25
C ALA A 296 29.22 3.14 0.08
N LYS A 297 29.33 3.98 -0.95
CA LYS A 297 28.81 5.36 -0.91
C LYS A 297 27.29 5.34 -1.05
N VAL A 298 26.60 6.23 -0.35
CA VAL A 298 25.12 6.29 -0.35
C VAL A 298 24.63 7.59 -0.95
N ILE A 299 23.84 7.50 -2.02
CA ILE A 299 23.04 8.60 -2.57
C ILE A 299 21.58 8.33 -2.18
N HIS A 300 20.90 9.30 -1.57
CA HIS A 300 19.51 9.15 -1.13
C HIS A 300 18.64 10.26 -1.72
N LEU A 301 17.76 9.90 -2.67
CA LEU A 301 16.76 10.78 -3.25
C LEU A 301 15.46 10.62 -2.49
N GLU A 302 15.01 11.69 -1.84
CA GLU A 302 13.85 11.67 -0.96
C GLU A 302 13.17 13.05 -0.93
N ILE A 303 11.84 13.07 -0.81
CA ILE A 303 11.06 14.31 -0.72
C ILE A 303 10.92 14.79 0.73
N ASP A 304 10.85 13.86 1.67
CA ASP A 304 10.66 14.12 3.09
C ASP A 304 12.02 14.27 3.81
N ARG A 305 12.30 15.49 4.28
CA ARG A 305 13.52 15.79 5.04
C ARG A 305 13.68 14.90 6.27
N SER A 306 12.59 14.46 6.89
CA SER A 306 12.66 13.62 8.09
C SER A 306 13.22 12.23 7.82
N GLU A 307 13.16 11.74 6.57
CA GLU A 307 13.65 10.42 6.16
C GLU A 307 15.14 10.41 5.79
N ILE A 308 15.71 11.58 5.47
CA ILE A 308 17.15 11.72 5.23
C ILE A 308 17.93 11.50 6.52
N ASN A 309 18.96 10.64 6.47
CA ASN A 309 19.86 10.33 7.59
C ASN A 309 19.16 9.76 8.84
N LYS A 310 17.92 9.28 8.72
CA LYS A 310 17.16 8.68 9.82
C LYS A 310 17.77 7.35 10.28
N ASN A 311 17.90 6.42 9.34
CA ASN A 311 18.39 5.06 9.60
C ASN A 311 19.78 4.81 8.97
N VAL A 312 19.96 5.24 7.72
CA VAL A 312 21.23 5.15 6.99
C VAL A 312 21.70 6.56 6.67
N ILE A 313 22.97 6.86 6.99
CA ILE A 313 23.58 8.16 6.69
C ILE A 313 23.95 8.20 5.20
N ALA A 314 23.41 9.18 4.48
CA ALA A 314 23.70 9.39 3.08
C ALA A 314 24.95 10.27 2.90
N ASP A 315 25.88 9.84 2.04
CA ASP A 315 27.00 10.70 1.59
C ASP A 315 26.48 11.87 0.74
N ILE A 316 25.43 11.64 -0.07
CA ILE A 316 24.77 12.67 -0.87
C ILE A 316 23.24 12.58 -0.69
N PRO A 317 22.68 13.37 0.25
CA PRO A 317 21.24 13.47 0.43
C PRO A 317 20.64 14.47 -0.57
N ILE A 318 19.85 13.99 -1.54
CA ILE A 318 19.17 14.83 -2.53
C ILE A 318 17.72 14.98 -2.09
N LEU A 319 17.41 16.14 -1.52
CA LEU A 319 16.05 16.48 -1.13
C LEU A 319 15.26 17.04 -2.33
N GLY A 320 14.14 16.41 -2.66
CA GLY A 320 13.21 16.90 -3.68
C GLY A 320 12.35 15.80 -4.31
N ASN A 321 11.31 16.21 -5.03
CA ASN A 321 10.44 15.29 -5.75
C ASN A 321 11.24 14.50 -6.81
N ILE A 322 11.08 13.18 -6.86
CA ILE A 322 11.77 12.28 -7.81
C ILE A 322 11.53 12.69 -9.27
N LYS A 323 10.33 13.19 -9.58
CA LYS A 323 9.97 13.73 -10.89
C LYS A 323 10.84 14.92 -11.30
N ALA A 324 11.36 15.66 -10.33
CA ALA A 324 12.27 16.79 -10.56
C ALA A 324 13.75 16.40 -10.47
N THR A 325 14.12 15.43 -9.62
CA THR A 325 15.53 15.08 -9.38
C THR A 325 16.10 14.12 -10.43
N LEU A 326 15.32 13.14 -10.89
CA LEU A 326 15.80 12.15 -11.86
C LEU A 326 16.16 12.73 -13.23
N PRO A 327 15.38 13.65 -13.82
CA PRO A 327 15.78 14.28 -15.08
C PRO A 327 17.11 15.04 -14.96
N LEU A 328 17.30 15.79 -13.87
CA LEU A 328 18.53 16.56 -13.62
C LEU A 328 19.77 15.66 -13.46
N LEU A 329 19.61 14.49 -12.82
CA LEU A 329 20.67 13.48 -12.76
C LEU A 329 20.91 12.85 -14.14
N SER A 330 19.82 12.50 -14.84
CA SER A 330 19.85 11.88 -16.16
C SER A 330 20.62 12.73 -17.16
N GLU A 331 20.53 14.05 -17.12
CA GLU A 331 21.30 14.97 -17.97
C GLU A 331 22.82 14.85 -17.77
N LYS A 332 23.28 14.54 -16.55
CA LYS A 332 24.70 14.58 -16.16
C LYS A 332 25.37 13.20 -16.14
N ILE A 333 24.61 12.12 -16.11
CA ILE A 333 25.17 10.77 -16.20
C ILE A 333 25.54 10.43 -17.65
N VAL A 334 26.61 9.65 -17.81
CA VAL A 334 27.00 9.09 -19.10
C VAL A 334 26.32 7.74 -19.32
N LYS A 335 26.03 7.41 -20.58
CA LYS A 335 25.46 6.09 -20.91
C LYS A 335 26.45 4.99 -20.58
N LYS A 336 26.03 3.98 -19.82
CA LYS A 336 26.89 2.88 -19.37
C LYS A 336 26.18 1.54 -19.37
N THR A 337 26.98 0.48 -19.29
CA THR A 337 26.52 -0.87 -19.00
C THR A 337 27.43 -1.48 -17.93
N HIS A 338 26.86 -2.33 -17.09
CA HIS A 338 27.57 -2.99 -16.00
C HIS A 338 27.49 -4.51 -16.16
N HIS A 339 27.82 -5.03 -17.35
CA HIS A 339 27.63 -6.44 -17.71
C HIS A 339 28.14 -7.41 -16.64
N ASN A 340 29.42 -7.31 -16.25
CA ASN A 340 30.01 -8.20 -15.24
C ASN A 340 29.33 -8.11 -13.87
N TRP A 341 28.75 -6.94 -13.54
CA TRP A 341 28.01 -6.77 -12.29
C TRP A 341 26.60 -7.37 -12.39
N ILE A 342 25.91 -7.16 -13.52
CA ILE A 342 24.60 -7.74 -13.81
C ILE A 342 24.66 -9.28 -13.83
N GLU A 343 25.70 -9.87 -14.41
CA GLU A 343 25.89 -11.33 -14.43
C GLU A 343 25.94 -11.92 -13.01
N LYS A 344 26.55 -11.23 -12.03
CA LYS A 344 26.51 -11.69 -10.63
C LYS A 344 25.09 -11.78 -10.07
N PHE A 345 24.20 -10.85 -10.41
CA PHE A 345 22.80 -10.95 -9.98
C PHE A 345 22.12 -12.16 -10.63
N LYS A 346 22.40 -12.42 -11.90
CA LYS A 346 21.86 -13.59 -12.62
C LYS A 346 22.37 -14.92 -12.02
N GLU A 347 23.65 -15.00 -11.69
CA GLU A 347 24.26 -16.16 -11.02
C GLU A 347 23.56 -16.46 -9.69
N LEU A 348 23.38 -15.45 -8.84
CA LEU A 348 22.71 -15.61 -7.55
C LEU A 348 21.21 -15.91 -7.70
N ASN A 349 20.55 -15.32 -8.69
CA ASN A 349 19.17 -15.64 -9.02
C ASN A 349 19.01 -17.10 -9.51
N ALA A 350 19.97 -17.64 -10.27
CA ALA A 350 19.95 -19.04 -10.69
C ALA A 350 20.04 -19.99 -9.49
N ILE A 351 20.87 -19.66 -8.50
CA ILE A 351 20.97 -20.42 -7.23
C ILE A 351 19.65 -20.38 -6.46
N GLU A 352 19.05 -19.19 -6.34
CA GLU A 352 17.75 -19.04 -5.67
C GLU A 352 16.65 -19.79 -6.43
N TYR A 353 16.68 -19.77 -7.76
CA TYR A 353 15.70 -20.45 -8.58
C TYR A 353 15.70 -21.96 -8.31
N GLU A 354 16.88 -22.58 -8.34
CA GLU A 354 17.04 -24.01 -8.06
C GLU A 354 16.64 -24.38 -6.62
N LYS A 355 17.04 -23.57 -5.64
CA LYS A 355 16.86 -23.90 -4.22
C LYS A 355 15.45 -23.62 -3.70
N VAL A 356 14.81 -22.56 -4.21
CA VAL A 356 13.57 -21.99 -3.68
C VAL A 356 12.49 -21.87 -4.77
N ILE A 357 12.67 -20.98 -5.76
CA ILE A 357 11.59 -20.54 -6.65
C ILE A 357 10.97 -21.70 -7.43
N GLN A 358 11.79 -22.64 -7.93
CA GLN A 358 11.29 -23.79 -8.69
C GLN A 358 10.35 -24.66 -7.85
N LYS A 359 10.64 -24.85 -6.56
CA LYS A 359 9.83 -25.68 -5.66
C LYS A 359 8.53 -24.99 -5.27
N ASP A 360 8.57 -23.66 -5.15
CA ASP A 360 7.39 -22.86 -4.82
C ASP A 360 6.43 -22.74 -6.00
N LEU A 361 6.93 -22.55 -7.22
CA LEU A 361 6.09 -22.36 -8.41
C LEU A 361 5.69 -23.67 -9.11
N TYR A 362 6.56 -24.67 -9.05
CA TYR A 362 6.40 -25.97 -9.73
C TYR A 362 6.64 -27.13 -8.74
N PRO A 363 5.83 -27.23 -7.68
CA PRO A 363 6.00 -28.25 -6.65
C PRO A 363 5.82 -29.67 -7.21
N LYS A 364 6.70 -30.58 -6.79
CA LYS A 364 6.56 -32.03 -7.07
C LYS A 364 5.69 -32.77 -6.05
N LYS A 365 5.37 -32.14 -4.92
CA LYS A 365 4.54 -32.70 -3.84
C LYS A 365 3.05 -32.65 -4.21
N GLU A 366 2.23 -33.45 -3.54
CA GLU A 366 0.79 -33.54 -3.83
C GLU A 366 0.04 -32.23 -3.56
N LYS A 367 0.27 -31.62 -2.38
CA LYS A 367 -0.42 -30.40 -1.95
C LYS A 367 0.01 -29.18 -2.77
N ILE A 368 -0.96 -28.30 -3.04
CA ILE A 368 -0.78 -27.03 -3.75
C ILE A 368 0.06 -26.08 -2.90
N THR A 369 1.01 -25.39 -3.53
CA THR A 369 1.78 -24.32 -2.87
C THR A 369 1.17 -22.97 -3.16
N MET A 370 1.40 -21.99 -2.28
CA MET A 370 0.92 -20.62 -2.54
C MET A 370 1.54 -20.06 -3.84
N GLY A 371 2.80 -20.37 -4.13
CA GLY A 371 3.49 -19.93 -5.34
C GLY A 371 2.88 -20.48 -6.63
N GLU A 372 2.44 -21.74 -6.62
CA GLU A 372 1.74 -22.37 -7.75
C GLU A 372 0.44 -21.62 -8.09
N VAL A 373 -0.33 -21.19 -7.07
CA VAL A 373 -1.55 -20.39 -7.26
C VAL A 373 -1.25 -19.04 -7.91
N ILE A 374 -0.24 -18.31 -7.42
CA ILE A 374 0.16 -17.02 -7.99
C ILE A 374 0.65 -17.20 -9.44
N ASN A 375 1.37 -18.29 -9.74
CA ASN A 375 1.82 -18.58 -11.09
C ASN A 375 0.66 -18.76 -12.07
N GLU A 376 -0.37 -19.52 -11.68
CA GLU A 376 -1.56 -19.70 -12.51
C GLU A 376 -2.36 -18.40 -12.67
N ILE A 377 -2.40 -17.55 -11.63
CA ILE A 377 -2.99 -16.19 -11.74
C ILE A 377 -2.20 -15.34 -12.75
N ASN A 378 -0.87 -15.38 -12.73
CA ASN A 378 -0.05 -14.68 -13.73
C ASN A 378 -0.35 -15.18 -15.15
N ASN A 379 -0.52 -16.49 -15.34
CA ASN A 379 -0.85 -17.07 -16.65
C ASN A 379 -2.22 -16.59 -17.15
N ALA A 380 -3.22 -16.54 -16.27
CA ALA A 380 -4.58 -16.14 -16.61
C ALA A 380 -4.71 -14.62 -16.87
N THR A 381 -3.98 -13.80 -16.10
CA THR A 381 -4.04 -12.33 -16.14
C THR A 381 -2.98 -11.69 -17.02
N LYS A 382 -1.97 -12.46 -17.43
CA LYS A 382 -0.80 -12.02 -18.20
C LYS A 382 0.02 -10.90 -17.54
N GLY A 383 -0.12 -10.72 -16.22
CA GLY A 383 0.56 -9.67 -15.46
C GLY A 383 -0.11 -8.29 -15.50
N ASP A 384 -1.38 -8.23 -15.95
CA ASP A 384 -2.11 -6.97 -16.10
C ASP A 384 -3.04 -6.65 -14.92
N ALA A 385 -3.26 -7.61 -14.01
CA ALA A 385 -4.12 -7.44 -12.85
C ALA A 385 -3.48 -6.55 -11.76
N ILE A 386 -4.33 -5.87 -11.00
CA ILE A 386 -3.95 -5.31 -9.70
C ILE A 386 -4.07 -6.43 -8.67
N ILE A 387 -2.98 -6.69 -7.96
CA ILE A 387 -2.93 -7.62 -6.85
C ILE A 387 -3.01 -6.83 -5.55
N VAL A 388 -4.01 -7.15 -4.75
CA VAL A 388 -4.21 -6.60 -3.41
C VAL A 388 -3.93 -7.69 -2.40
N THR A 389 -3.00 -7.50 -1.48
CA THR A 389 -2.63 -8.57 -0.53
C THR A 389 -3.01 -8.22 0.88
N ASP A 390 -3.36 -9.24 1.66
CA ASP A 390 -3.45 -9.12 3.10
C ASP A 390 -2.04 -9.35 3.69
N VAL A 391 -1.92 -9.57 5.00
CA VAL A 391 -0.62 -9.65 5.68
C VAL A 391 -0.31 -11.06 6.15
N GLY A 392 0.87 -11.58 5.78
CA GLY A 392 1.33 -12.91 6.16
C GLY A 392 2.23 -13.57 5.12
N GLN A 393 2.26 -14.90 5.08
CA GLN A 393 3.06 -15.64 4.10
C GLN A 393 2.56 -15.43 2.67
N HIS A 394 1.24 -15.45 2.46
CA HIS A 394 0.60 -15.19 1.18
C HIS A 394 1.00 -13.82 0.62
N GLN A 395 1.17 -12.80 1.47
CA GLN A 395 1.68 -11.47 1.09
C GLN A 395 3.06 -11.57 0.46
N MET A 396 4.00 -12.22 1.15
CA MET A 396 5.38 -12.35 0.69
C MET A 396 5.45 -13.17 -0.60
N VAL A 397 4.70 -14.28 -0.68
CA VAL A 397 4.60 -15.11 -1.88
C VAL A 397 4.02 -14.31 -3.04
N ALA A 398 2.93 -13.56 -2.83
CA ALA A 398 2.32 -12.73 -3.85
C ALA A 398 3.28 -11.63 -4.33
N CYS A 399 3.98 -10.93 -3.43
CA CYS A 399 4.95 -9.91 -3.84
C CYS A 399 6.14 -10.51 -4.60
N ARG A 400 6.61 -11.70 -4.23
CA ARG A 400 7.76 -12.35 -4.89
C ARG A 400 7.42 -12.89 -6.28
N TYR A 401 6.19 -13.37 -6.48
CA TYR A 401 5.86 -14.15 -7.66
C TYR A 401 4.83 -13.51 -8.59
N SER A 402 4.10 -12.47 -8.17
CA SER A 402 3.20 -11.76 -9.09
C SER A 402 3.99 -11.00 -10.16
N LYS A 403 3.51 -11.06 -11.39
CA LYS A 403 4.07 -10.30 -12.51
C LYS A 403 3.26 -9.03 -12.75
N PHE A 404 3.96 -7.94 -13.06
CA PHE A 404 3.36 -6.65 -13.33
C PHE A 404 3.94 -6.01 -14.58
N ASN A 405 3.06 -5.68 -15.53
CA ASN A 405 3.39 -4.91 -16.73
C ASN A 405 3.09 -3.42 -16.56
N THR A 406 2.38 -3.04 -15.50
CA THR A 406 1.89 -1.66 -15.29
C THR A 406 2.10 -1.27 -13.84
N SER A 407 2.36 0.02 -13.59
CA SER A 407 2.43 0.61 -12.24
C SER A 407 1.10 0.57 -11.50
N LYS A 408 1.14 0.87 -10.19
CA LYS A 408 -0.01 0.85 -9.28
C LYS A 408 -0.74 -0.50 -9.26
N SER A 409 0.02 -1.58 -9.40
CA SER A 409 -0.53 -2.93 -9.51
C SER A 409 -0.29 -3.79 -8.27
N ASN A 410 0.56 -3.34 -7.35
CA ASN A 410 0.74 -3.98 -6.05
C ASN A 410 0.18 -3.07 -4.94
N ILE A 411 -0.88 -3.52 -4.27
CA ILE A 411 -1.54 -2.78 -3.18
C ILE A 411 -1.52 -3.65 -1.92
N THR A 412 -0.73 -3.26 -0.92
CA THR A 412 -0.59 -4.01 0.33
C THR A 412 -0.37 -3.09 1.50
N SER A 413 -0.80 -3.49 2.70
CA SER A 413 -0.29 -2.89 3.94
C SER A 413 1.14 -3.34 4.18
N GLY A 414 2.11 -2.44 4.01
CA GLY A 414 3.53 -2.75 4.11
C GLY A 414 4.12 -2.37 5.46
N GLY A 415 3.99 -1.11 5.84
CA GLY A 415 4.68 -0.59 7.00
C GLY A 415 3.97 -0.86 8.33
N LEU A 416 2.64 -0.78 8.39
CA LEU A 416 1.91 -1.19 9.60
C LEU A 416 1.68 -2.70 9.64
N GLY A 417 1.45 -3.33 8.49
CA GLY A 417 1.19 -4.77 8.40
C GLY A 417 -0.19 -5.14 8.97
N THR A 418 -1.22 -4.42 8.54
CA THR A 418 -2.61 -4.59 9.01
C THR A 418 -3.28 -5.80 8.37
N MET A 419 -3.52 -6.86 9.15
CA MET A 419 -4.38 -7.96 8.73
C MET A 419 -5.84 -7.49 8.55
N GLY A 420 -6.55 -8.05 7.56
CA GLY A 420 -7.90 -7.61 7.17
C GLY A 420 -7.92 -6.43 6.19
N PHE A 421 -6.76 -5.97 5.72
CA PHE A 421 -6.63 -4.86 4.78
C PHE A 421 -7.20 -5.19 3.38
N ALA A 422 -6.95 -6.41 2.90
CA ALA A 422 -7.06 -6.72 1.48
C ALA A 422 -8.47 -6.66 0.92
N LEU A 423 -9.45 -7.23 1.62
CA LEU A 423 -10.83 -7.29 1.13
C LEU A 423 -11.42 -5.88 0.92
N PRO A 424 -11.43 -4.98 1.93
CA PRO A 424 -11.87 -3.61 1.71
C PRO A 424 -10.97 -2.84 0.73
N ALA A 425 -9.65 -3.00 0.79
CA ALA A 425 -8.76 -2.32 -0.15
C ALA A 425 -9.00 -2.75 -1.61
N ALA A 426 -9.38 -4.01 -1.87
CA ALA A 426 -9.70 -4.48 -3.21
C ALA A 426 -11.01 -3.89 -3.76
N ILE A 427 -12.02 -3.69 -2.90
CA ILE A 427 -13.24 -2.95 -3.24
C ILE A 427 -12.86 -1.55 -3.75
N GLY A 428 -12.06 -0.84 -2.95
CA GLY A 428 -11.60 0.49 -3.31
C GLY A 428 -10.75 0.53 -4.57
N ALA A 429 -9.81 -0.42 -4.68
CA ALA A 429 -8.91 -0.51 -5.82
C ALA A 429 -9.69 -0.71 -7.13
N LYS A 430 -10.70 -1.59 -7.13
CA LYS A 430 -11.58 -1.84 -8.28
C LYS A 430 -12.40 -0.61 -8.65
N MET A 431 -12.90 0.14 -7.66
CA MET A 431 -13.61 1.39 -7.93
C MET A 431 -12.69 2.53 -8.41
N GLY A 432 -11.42 2.54 -7.99
CA GLY A 432 -10.41 3.49 -8.47
C GLY A 432 -9.80 3.14 -9.84
N ALA A 433 -9.96 1.89 -10.28
CA ALA A 433 -9.51 1.38 -11.58
C ALA A 433 -10.54 0.40 -12.18
N PRO A 434 -11.73 0.89 -12.57
CA PRO A 434 -12.87 0.04 -12.95
C PRO A 434 -12.57 -0.90 -14.13
N GLU A 435 -11.72 -0.47 -15.05
CA GLU A 435 -11.33 -1.23 -16.25
C GLU A 435 -10.30 -2.35 -15.96
N ARG A 436 -9.66 -2.35 -14.79
CA ARG A 436 -8.61 -3.32 -14.45
C ARG A 436 -9.17 -4.50 -13.67
N GLU A 437 -8.62 -5.68 -13.92
CA GLU A 437 -8.88 -6.85 -13.06
C GLU A 437 -8.24 -6.61 -11.70
N VAL A 438 -8.97 -6.90 -10.62
CA VAL A 438 -8.50 -6.72 -9.25
C VAL A 438 -8.67 -8.02 -8.49
N ILE A 439 -7.54 -8.58 -8.03
CA ILE A 439 -7.49 -9.85 -7.34
C ILE A 439 -6.94 -9.62 -5.93
N ALA A 440 -7.78 -9.90 -4.92
CA ALA A 440 -7.39 -9.92 -3.53
C ALA A 440 -6.78 -11.29 -3.19
N ILE A 441 -5.52 -11.32 -2.76
CA ILE A 441 -4.83 -12.51 -2.26
C ILE A 441 -4.79 -12.43 -0.73
N ILE A 442 -5.57 -13.28 -0.07
CA ILE A 442 -5.88 -13.18 1.35
C ILE A 442 -5.51 -14.49 2.04
N GLY A 443 -4.91 -14.41 3.23
CA GLY A 443 -4.82 -15.58 4.13
C GLY A 443 -6.14 -15.83 4.84
N ASP A 444 -6.43 -17.07 5.20
CA ASP A 444 -7.61 -17.49 5.97
C ASP A 444 -7.83 -16.73 7.28
N GLY A 445 -6.76 -16.45 8.04
CA GLY A 445 -6.84 -15.64 9.26
C GLY A 445 -7.15 -14.16 8.99
N GLY A 446 -6.53 -13.57 7.95
CA GLY A 446 -6.76 -12.18 7.57
C GLY A 446 -8.16 -11.95 6.99
N PHE A 447 -8.65 -12.90 6.20
CA PHE A 447 -10.00 -12.88 5.63
C PHE A 447 -11.09 -12.74 6.70
N GLN A 448 -10.93 -13.43 7.84
CA GLN A 448 -11.89 -13.38 8.95
C GLN A 448 -11.95 -12.02 9.65
N MET A 449 -10.92 -11.17 9.55
CA MET A 449 -10.91 -9.87 10.24
C MET A 449 -11.89 -8.86 9.64
N THR A 450 -12.14 -8.96 8.33
CA THR A 450 -13.03 -8.02 7.61
C THR A 450 -14.03 -8.71 6.70
N ILE A 451 -14.36 -9.99 6.97
CA ILE A 451 -15.27 -10.82 6.17
C ILE A 451 -16.65 -10.17 5.95
N GLN A 452 -17.10 -9.32 6.88
CA GLN A 452 -18.34 -8.56 6.75
C GLN A 452 -18.38 -7.70 5.48
N GLU A 453 -17.24 -7.29 4.92
CA GLU A 453 -17.18 -6.49 3.69
C GLU A 453 -17.62 -7.25 2.43
N LEU A 454 -17.83 -8.58 2.51
CA LEU A 454 -18.64 -9.30 1.52
C LEU A 454 -20.04 -8.70 1.37
N GLY A 455 -20.60 -8.15 2.45
CA GLY A 455 -21.86 -7.41 2.43
C GLY A 455 -21.80 -6.12 1.61
N THR A 456 -20.64 -5.48 1.54
CA THR A 456 -20.41 -4.30 0.70
C THR A 456 -20.23 -4.69 -0.76
N ILE A 457 -19.54 -5.79 -1.03
CA ILE A 457 -19.46 -6.37 -2.38
C ILE A 457 -20.84 -6.76 -2.89
N PHE A 458 -21.64 -7.45 -2.07
CA PHE A 458 -23.01 -7.82 -2.40
C PHE A 458 -23.88 -6.60 -2.73
N GLN A 459 -23.83 -5.56 -1.90
CA GLN A 459 -24.64 -4.36 -2.09
C GLN A 459 -24.23 -3.56 -3.35
N THR A 460 -22.93 -3.49 -3.65
CA THR A 460 -22.40 -2.66 -4.74
C THR A 460 -22.26 -3.41 -6.06
N GLY A 461 -22.19 -4.74 -6.03
CA GLY A 461 -21.86 -5.57 -7.18
C GLY A 461 -20.44 -5.40 -7.70
N VAL A 462 -19.54 -4.76 -6.94
CA VAL A 462 -18.16 -4.50 -7.36
C VAL A 462 -17.43 -5.81 -7.68
N ALA A 463 -16.94 -5.93 -8.92
CA ALA A 463 -16.41 -7.17 -9.45
C ALA A 463 -14.96 -7.45 -9.01
N VAL A 464 -14.76 -7.63 -7.71
CA VAL A 464 -13.47 -8.06 -7.12
C VAL A 464 -13.35 -9.59 -7.18
N LYS A 465 -12.15 -10.08 -7.49
CA LYS A 465 -11.81 -11.51 -7.37
C LYS A 465 -11.14 -11.75 -6.03
N ILE A 466 -11.68 -12.66 -5.24
CA ILE A 466 -11.21 -12.94 -3.89
C ILE A 466 -10.59 -14.32 -3.91
N VAL A 467 -9.28 -14.42 -3.66
CA VAL A 467 -8.55 -15.68 -3.56
C VAL A 467 -8.06 -15.83 -2.12
N VAL A 468 -8.65 -16.78 -1.40
CA VAL A 468 -8.20 -17.15 -0.05
C VAL A 468 -7.24 -18.33 -0.16
N LEU A 469 -5.99 -18.12 0.27
CA LEU A 469 -4.98 -19.17 0.39
C LEU A 469 -5.11 -19.78 1.79
N ASN A 470 -5.90 -20.83 1.91
CA ASN A 470 -6.24 -21.45 3.17
C ASN A 470 -5.20 -22.53 3.53
N ASN A 471 -4.33 -22.20 4.48
CA ASN A 471 -3.37 -23.15 5.04
C ASN A 471 -3.77 -23.60 6.47
N GLU A 472 -4.90 -23.14 6.99
CA GLU A 472 -5.42 -23.39 8.35
C GLU A 472 -4.47 -22.94 9.47
N PHE A 473 -3.67 -21.90 9.20
CA PHE A 473 -2.69 -21.36 10.14
C PHE A 473 -2.55 -19.84 10.01
N LEU A 474 -2.19 -19.19 11.12
CA LEU A 474 -1.46 -17.91 11.09
C LEU A 474 -0.03 -18.16 10.61
N GLY A 475 0.12 -18.46 9.31
CA GLY A 475 1.32 -19.08 8.73
C GLY A 475 2.63 -18.32 8.99
N MET A 476 2.60 -16.98 8.96
CA MET A 476 3.79 -16.19 9.23
C MET A 476 4.24 -16.37 10.68
N VAL A 477 3.33 -16.25 11.64
CA VAL A 477 3.64 -16.47 13.07
C VAL A 477 4.08 -17.91 13.33
N ARG A 478 3.42 -18.88 12.68
CA ARG A 478 3.78 -20.30 12.75
C ARG A 478 5.20 -20.58 12.24
N GLN A 479 5.62 -19.97 11.12
CA GLN A 479 6.99 -20.08 10.61
C GLN A 479 8.01 -19.58 11.65
N TRP A 480 7.74 -18.45 12.30
CA TRP A 480 8.61 -17.93 13.35
C TRP A 480 8.68 -18.85 14.56
N GLN A 481 7.54 -19.39 15.01
CA GLN A 481 7.49 -20.39 16.09
C GLN A 481 8.28 -21.66 15.74
N GLN A 482 8.20 -22.10 14.49
CA GLN A 482 8.95 -23.25 13.99
C GLN A 482 10.46 -23.02 13.98
N LEU A 483 10.91 -21.85 13.55
CA LEU A 483 12.33 -21.56 13.35
C LEU A 483 13.05 -21.14 14.65
N PHE A 484 12.35 -20.43 15.55
CA PHE A 484 12.99 -19.77 16.69
C PHE A 484 12.44 -20.19 18.06
N PHE A 485 11.38 -21.00 18.12
CA PHE A 485 10.71 -21.37 19.37
C PHE A 485 10.37 -22.87 19.43
N ASP A 486 11.27 -23.74 18.95
CA ASP A 486 11.16 -25.20 19.05
C ASP A 486 9.84 -25.80 18.55
N LYS A 487 9.22 -25.19 17.52
CA LYS A 487 7.90 -25.60 16.99
C LYS A 487 6.78 -25.57 18.04
N ARG A 488 6.89 -24.70 19.04
CA ARG A 488 5.82 -24.46 20.02
C ARG A 488 4.75 -23.59 19.40
N TYR A 489 3.81 -24.23 18.69
CA TYR A 489 2.71 -23.56 18.01
C TYR A 489 1.68 -23.02 19.01
N ALA A 490 1.89 -21.78 19.45
CA ALA A 490 1.02 -21.10 20.40
C ALA A 490 0.00 -20.23 19.65
N SER A 491 -1.26 -20.66 19.66
CA SER A 491 -2.41 -19.93 19.09
C SER A 491 -2.26 -19.55 17.61
N THR A 492 -1.68 -20.45 16.81
CA THR A 492 -1.48 -20.25 15.37
C THR A 492 -2.23 -21.24 14.50
N GLU A 493 -2.69 -22.38 15.04
CA GLU A 493 -3.61 -23.31 14.37
C GLU A 493 -5.01 -22.71 14.31
N MET A 494 -5.66 -22.80 13.15
CA MET A 494 -6.99 -22.23 12.90
C MET A 494 -8.01 -23.34 12.64
N VAL A 495 -9.20 -23.18 13.21
CA VAL A 495 -10.40 -23.91 12.78
C VAL A 495 -11.26 -22.92 12.02
N ASN A 496 -11.31 -23.07 10.70
CA ASN A 496 -11.98 -22.12 9.82
C ASN A 496 -13.45 -22.50 9.60
N PRO A 497 -14.36 -21.52 9.47
CA PRO A 497 -15.72 -21.81 9.00
C PRO A 497 -15.70 -22.16 7.51
N ASP A 498 -16.83 -22.66 6.99
CA ASP A 498 -16.97 -22.91 5.56
C ASP A 498 -17.11 -21.59 4.78
N PHE A 499 -15.98 -21.06 4.32
CA PHE A 499 -15.91 -19.78 3.61
C PHE A 499 -16.71 -19.76 2.32
N VAL A 500 -16.82 -20.88 1.60
CA VAL A 500 -17.64 -20.98 0.39
C VAL A 500 -19.11 -20.80 0.72
N THR A 501 -19.59 -21.42 1.79
CA THR A 501 -20.97 -21.25 2.26
C THR A 501 -21.23 -19.81 2.71
N ILE A 502 -20.29 -19.18 3.42
CA ILE A 502 -20.40 -17.76 3.80
C ILE A 502 -20.48 -16.85 2.57
N ALA A 503 -19.58 -17.03 1.59
CA ALA A 503 -19.58 -16.24 0.36
C ALA A 503 -20.88 -16.40 -0.44
N LYS A 504 -21.41 -17.63 -0.55
CA LYS A 504 -22.72 -17.90 -1.16
C LYS A 504 -23.87 -17.25 -0.39
N GLY A 505 -23.77 -17.13 0.92
CA GLY A 505 -24.73 -16.39 1.76
C GLY A 505 -24.83 -14.91 1.38
N TYR A 506 -23.77 -14.33 0.84
CA TYR A 506 -23.75 -12.97 0.26
C TYR A 506 -24.04 -12.96 -1.26
N SER A 507 -24.58 -14.05 -1.83
CA SER A 507 -24.86 -14.18 -3.26
C SER A 507 -23.64 -13.98 -4.17
N ILE A 508 -22.45 -14.33 -3.70
CA ILE A 508 -21.20 -14.31 -4.47
C ILE A 508 -20.92 -15.72 -4.98
N ASP A 509 -20.63 -15.84 -6.28
CA ASP A 509 -20.21 -17.11 -6.88
C ASP A 509 -18.91 -17.57 -6.21
N ALA A 510 -18.92 -18.80 -5.70
CA ALA A 510 -17.86 -19.30 -4.84
C ALA A 510 -17.53 -20.77 -5.08
N ASP A 511 -16.23 -21.08 -5.19
CA ASP A 511 -15.69 -22.43 -5.32
C ASP A 511 -14.53 -22.68 -4.34
N ARG A 512 -14.27 -23.96 -4.07
CA ARG A 512 -13.09 -24.46 -3.32
C ARG A 512 -12.26 -25.38 -4.20
N VAL A 513 -10.94 -25.17 -4.20
CA VAL A 513 -9.95 -26.05 -4.84
C VAL A 513 -9.14 -26.74 -3.75
N SER A 514 -9.12 -28.07 -3.77
CA SER A 514 -8.27 -28.90 -2.90
C SER A 514 -7.30 -29.79 -3.66
N GLU A 515 -7.54 -30.02 -4.95
CA GLU A 515 -6.70 -30.83 -5.81
C GLU A 515 -6.07 -29.97 -6.93
N ARG A 516 -4.78 -30.18 -7.20
CA ARG A 516 -4.02 -29.43 -8.21
C ARG A 516 -4.65 -29.46 -9.60
N LYS A 517 -5.26 -30.58 -9.99
CA LYS A 517 -5.87 -30.78 -11.32
C LYS A 517 -6.97 -29.74 -11.62
N ASP A 518 -7.63 -29.22 -10.58
CA ASP A 518 -8.76 -28.29 -10.70
C ASP A 518 -8.32 -26.81 -10.62
N LEU A 519 -7.07 -26.54 -10.21
CA LEU A 519 -6.56 -25.20 -9.93
C LEU A 519 -6.63 -24.28 -11.15
N LYS A 520 -6.03 -24.71 -12.26
CA LYS A 520 -5.97 -23.93 -13.50
C LYS A 520 -7.36 -23.59 -14.04
N HIS A 521 -8.26 -24.58 -14.05
CA HIS A 521 -9.63 -24.38 -14.52
C HIS A 521 -10.39 -23.39 -13.63
N SER A 522 -10.25 -23.51 -12.31
CA SER A 522 -10.96 -22.66 -11.35
C SER A 522 -10.47 -21.20 -11.39
N ILE A 523 -9.16 -20.98 -11.55
CA ILE A 523 -8.60 -19.63 -11.73
C ILE A 523 -9.10 -19.01 -13.03
N GLN A 524 -9.13 -19.77 -14.13
CA GLN A 524 -9.66 -19.27 -15.40
C GLN A 524 -11.15 -18.91 -15.29
N LYS A 525 -11.96 -19.76 -14.64
CA LYS A 525 -13.38 -19.50 -14.37
C LYS A 525 -13.58 -18.23 -13.55
N MET A 526 -12.79 -18.04 -12.48
CA MET A 526 -12.82 -16.83 -11.66
C MET A 526 -12.52 -15.58 -12.49
N LYS A 527 -11.46 -15.63 -13.30
CA LYS A 527 -10.98 -14.52 -14.16
C LYS A 527 -11.96 -14.20 -15.30
N ASP A 528 -12.70 -15.18 -15.82
CA ASP A 528 -13.68 -14.95 -16.89
C ASP A 528 -15.04 -14.46 -16.38
N SER A 529 -15.31 -14.57 -15.08
CA SER A 529 -16.51 -13.99 -14.49
C SER A 529 -16.52 -12.47 -14.60
N THR A 530 -17.66 -11.87 -14.94
CA THR A 530 -17.86 -10.41 -14.93
C THR A 530 -18.36 -9.88 -13.58
N LYS A 531 -18.67 -10.79 -12.65
CA LYS A 531 -19.20 -10.52 -11.30
C LYS A 531 -18.09 -10.71 -10.24
N PRO A 532 -18.33 -10.29 -8.98
CA PRO A 532 -17.48 -10.73 -7.87
C PRO A 532 -17.41 -12.25 -7.82
N TYR A 533 -16.25 -12.78 -7.43
CA TYR A 533 -16.02 -14.22 -7.37
C TYR A 533 -15.12 -14.56 -6.19
N PHE A 534 -15.46 -15.63 -5.47
CA PHE A 534 -14.70 -16.15 -4.35
C PHE A 534 -14.07 -17.50 -4.69
N LEU A 535 -12.77 -17.62 -4.48
CA LEU A 535 -12.03 -18.86 -4.68
C LEU A 535 -11.22 -19.16 -3.42
N GLU A 536 -11.59 -20.24 -2.73
CA GLU A 536 -10.78 -20.81 -1.67
C GLU A 536 -9.84 -21.85 -2.27
N VAL A 537 -8.53 -21.72 -2.01
CA VAL A 537 -7.55 -22.72 -2.39
C VAL A 537 -6.91 -23.30 -1.14
N MET A 538 -7.09 -24.60 -0.93
CA MET A 538 -6.43 -25.33 0.15
C MET A 538 -4.97 -25.53 -0.23
N VAL A 539 -4.06 -24.90 0.52
CA VAL A 539 -2.62 -24.95 0.26
C VAL A 539 -1.89 -25.72 1.36
N GLU A 540 -0.63 -26.06 1.13
CA GLU A 540 0.20 -26.73 2.13
C GLU A 540 0.28 -25.92 3.42
N LYS A 541 0.10 -26.63 4.55
CA LYS A 541 -0.01 -26.03 5.88
C LYS A 541 1.30 -25.47 6.41
N GLU A 542 2.37 -26.25 6.24
CA GLU A 542 3.66 -26.03 6.89
C GLU A 542 4.75 -25.46 5.95
N GLU A 543 4.36 -24.78 4.86
CA GLU A 543 5.36 -24.08 4.04
C GLU A 543 5.96 -22.88 4.78
N ASN A 544 7.24 -22.64 4.55
CA ASN A 544 7.95 -21.46 5.03
C ASN A 544 8.34 -20.60 3.84
N VAL A 545 8.29 -19.28 4.02
CA VAL A 545 8.73 -18.33 3.01
C VAL A 545 10.24 -18.18 3.11
N PHE A 546 10.92 -18.59 2.04
CA PHE A 546 12.33 -18.34 1.79
C PHE A 546 12.51 -17.54 0.49
N PRO A 547 13.65 -16.85 0.30
CA PRO A 547 14.72 -16.62 1.26
C PRO A 547 14.29 -15.85 2.51
N MET A 548 15.04 -15.95 3.60
CA MET A 548 14.74 -15.25 4.86
C MET A 548 16.02 -14.74 5.53
N ILE A 549 16.03 -13.47 5.94
CA ILE A 549 17.05 -12.91 6.84
C ILE A 549 16.62 -13.24 8.28
N PRO A 550 17.42 -13.99 9.05
CA PRO A 550 17.13 -14.20 10.47
C PRO A 550 17.16 -12.90 11.26
N THR A 551 16.46 -12.84 12.39
CA THR A 551 16.42 -11.64 13.23
C THR A 551 17.81 -11.21 13.67
N GLY A 552 18.14 -9.93 13.49
CA GLY A 552 19.41 -9.35 13.91
C GLY A 552 20.59 -9.64 12.98
N GLU A 553 20.40 -10.44 11.92
CA GLU A 553 21.44 -10.75 10.94
C GLU A 553 21.61 -9.66 9.87
N SER A 554 22.76 -9.70 9.19
CA SER A 554 23.02 -8.88 8.01
C SER A 554 22.18 -9.33 6.81
N VAL A 555 21.83 -8.41 5.91
CA VAL A 555 21.16 -8.73 4.64
C VAL A 555 21.94 -9.73 3.79
N SER A 556 23.27 -9.72 3.88
CA SER A 556 24.14 -10.68 3.19
C SER A 556 24.07 -12.11 3.73
N ASN A 557 23.51 -12.32 4.93
CA ASN A 557 23.38 -13.63 5.58
C ASN A 557 21.99 -14.26 5.34
N ILE A 558 21.30 -13.80 4.30
CA ILE A 558 19.99 -14.31 3.91
C ILE A 558 20.05 -15.82 3.62
N ARG A 559 19.12 -16.58 4.18
CA ARG A 559 19.07 -18.04 4.09
C ARG A 559 18.13 -18.50 2.98
N LEU A 560 18.46 -19.61 2.34
CA LEU A 560 17.67 -20.24 1.29
C LEU A 560 16.89 -21.48 1.77
N ASN A 561 17.01 -21.83 3.05
CA ASN A 561 16.38 -22.99 3.68
C ASN A 561 16.37 -22.91 5.21
#